data_AF-A0AAU6WLH6-F1
#
_entry.id   AF-A0AAU6WLH6-F1
#
_cell.length_a   1.000
_cell.length_b   1.000
_cell.length_c   1.000
_cell.angle_alpha   90.00
_cell.angle_beta   90.00
_cell.angle_gamma   90.00
#
_symmetry.space_group_name_H-M   'P 1'
#
loop_
_entity.id
_entity.type
_entity.pdbx_description
1 polymer ?
#
loop_
_entity_poly.entity_id
_entity_poly.type
_entity_poly.pdbx_seq_one_letter_code
_entity_poly.pdbx_strand_id
1 'polypeptide(L)'
;MGEEFPNEYSVSEPMSPGICAKHFAEIMNRKGFNLDFSLKSLEIEIDKVLECYSEIKVHDMEILEAWLTAYIGESLLICFGGRWIGNFYGPLCKTGVNFYTSYMIINDFRFNPNHFISYYQNNGKKSEGTFYDYLYTRNESIGIFRDFLGGGLIKKINNSIQ
;
A
#
# COMPACT_ATOMS: atom_id res chain seq x y z
N MET A 1 13.76 -0.09 19.93
CA MET A 1 14.60 1.02 19.45
C MET A 1 14.06 1.31 18.06
N GLY A 2 13.11 2.24 17.95
CA GLY A 2 12.40 2.50 16.69
C GLY A 2 13.36 3.07 15.65
N GLU A 3 13.35 2.52 14.43
CA GLU A 3 14.08 3.12 13.32
C GLU A 3 13.43 4.46 12.95
N GLU A 4 14.20 5.54 12.89
CA GLU A 4 13.71 6.78 12.27
C GLU A 4 13.56 6.57 10.76
N PHE A 5 12.44 7.01 10.20
CA PHE A 5 12.24 6.96 8.76
C PHE A 5 13.19 7.97 8.12
N PRO A 6 14.13 7.56 7.24
CA PRO A 6 15.25 8.44 6.87
C PRO A 6 14.77 9.71 6.16
N ASN A 7 15.48 10.81 6.39
CA ASN A 7 15.37 12.07 5.62
C ASN A 7 15.94 11.95 4.18
N GLU A 8 16.15 10.72 3.68
CA GLU A 8 16.78 10.39 2.40
C GLU A 8 15.86 10.63 1.19
N TYR A 9 14.60 10.97 1.44
CA TYR A 9 13.63 11.27 0.39
C TYR A 9 13.82 12.69 -0.14
N SER A 10 14.85 12.92 -0.95
CA SER A 10 14.94 14.19 -1.68
C SER A 10 13.92 14.17 -2.81
N VAL A 11 12.78 14.84 -2.65
CA VAL A 11 11.87 15.05 -3.77
C VAL A 11 11.23 16.42 -3.75
N SER A 12 11.54 17.20 -4.78
CA SER A 12 11.06 18.57 -4.95
C SER A 12 9.80 18.70 -5.80
N GLU A 13 9.23 17.61 -6.33
CA GLU A 13 8.11 17.67 -7.28
C GLU A 13 7.07 16.55 -7.10
N PRO A 14 5.83 16.73 -7.59
CA PRO A 14 4.87 15.65 -7.73
C PRO A 14 5.47 14.50 -8.54
N MET A 15 5.62 13.33 -7.93
CA MET A 15 6.08 12.13 -8.62
C MET A 15 4.91 11.22 -8.94
N SER A 16 4.95 10.58 -10.11
CA SER A 16 3.99 9.53 -10.46
C SER A 16 4.12 8.35 -9.48
N PRO A 17 3.03 7.59 -9.24
CA PRO A 17 3.07 6.41 -8.37
C PRO A 17 4.18 5.43 -8.77
N GLY A 18 4.39 5.20 -10.06
CA GLY A 18 5.46 4.35 -10.59
C GLY A 18 6.87 4.78 -10.19
N ILE A 19 7.18 6.08 -10.21
CA ILE A 19 8.48 6.57 -9.75
C ILE A 19 8.58 6.39 -8.23
N CYS A 20 7.51 6.70 -7.51
CA CYS A 20 7.49 6.52 -6.06
C CYS A 20 7.73 5.06 -5.66
N ALA A 21 7.02 4.13 -6.29
CA ALA A 21 7.12 2.71 -5.99
C ALA A 21 8.53 2.17 -6.23
N LYS A 22 9.17 2.56 -7.34
CA LYS A 22 10.56 2.18 -7.66
C LYS A 22 11.55 2.70 -6.63
N HIS A 23 11.44 3.98 -6.28
CA HIS A 23 12.35 4.58 -5.31
C HIS A 23 12.18 3.96 -3.92
N PHE A 24 10.95 3.69 -3.50
CA PHE A 24 10.68 2.97 -2.25
C PHE A 24 11.27 1.57 -2.25
N ALA A 25 11.05 0.81 -3.33
CA ALA A 25 11.63 -0.52 -3.48
C ALA A 25 13.16 -0.49 -3.38
N GLU A 26 13.82 0.46 -4.04
CA GLU A 26 15.28 0.64 -3.94
C GLU A 26 15.75 0.89 -2.51
N ILE A 27 15.07 1.78 -1.76
CA ILE A 27 15.42 2.10 -0.38
C ILE A 27 15.24 0.87 0.52
N MET A 28 14.09 0.19 0.44
CA MET A 28 13.81 -0.95 1.29
C MET A 28 14.70 -2.15 0.94
N ASN A 29 15.04 -2.36 -0.34
CA ASN A 29 15.97 -3.40 -0.74
C ASN A 29 17.37 -3.18 -0.14
N ARG A 30 17.85 -1.92 -0.05
CA ARG A 30 19.10 -1.61 0.65
C ARG A 30 19.04 -1.89 2.15
N LYS A 31 17.84 -1.86 2.73
CA LYS A 31 17.56 -2.21 4.14
C LYS A 31 17.35 -3.71 4.36
N GLY A 32 17.45 -4.53 3.31
CA GLY A 32 17.35 -6.00 3.41
C GLY A 32 15.95 -6.58 3.20
N PHE A 33 14.97 -5.77 2.81
CA PHE A 33 13.68 -6.27 2.32
C PHE A 33 13.82 -6.78 0.87
N ASN A 34 12.83 -7.54 0.38
CA ASN A 34 12.80 -8.01 -1.01
C ASN A 34 11.56 -7.50 -1.76
N LEU A 35 11.56 -6.20 -2.05
CA LEU A 35 10.52 -5.51 -2.80
C LEU A 35 10.81 -5.58 -4.32
N ASP A 36 10.23 -6.56 -5.00
CA ASP A 36 10.46 -6.88 -6.42
C ASP A 36 9.23 -6.74 -7.32
N PHE A 37 8.16 -6.11 -6.82
CA PHE A 37 6.88 -5.91 -7.50
C PHE A 37 6.07 -7.18 -7.79
N SER A 38 6.53 -8.35 -7.35
CA SER A 38 5.75 -9.58 -7.46
C SER A 38 4.66 -9.65 -6.40
N LEU A 39 3.61 -10.44 -6.66
CA LEU A 39 2.65 -10.83 -5.61
C LEU A 39 3.37 -11.43 -4.40
N LYS A 40 4.45 -12.19 -4.63
CA LYS A 40 5.18 -12.83 -3.55
C LYS A 40 5.84 -11.83 -2.60
N SER A 41 6.38 -10.74 -3.14
CA SER A 41 6.90 -9.64 -2.30
C SER A 41 5.78 -8.97 -1.51
N LEU A 42 4.60 -8.78 -2.10
CA LEU A 42 3.46 -8.20 -1.40
C LEU A 42 2.99 -9.07 -0.22
N GLU A 43 2.89 -10.38 -0.45
CA GLU A 43 2.45 -11.36 0.55
C GLU A 43 3.35 -11.42 1.79
N ILE A 44 4.64 -11.09 1.65
CA ILE A 44 5.65 -11.33 2.67
C ILE A 44 6.18 -10.02 3.26
N GLU A 45 6.56 -9.08 2.40
CA GLU A 45 7.37 -7.94 2.81
C GLU A 45 6.54 -6.80 3.38
N ILE A 46 5.27 -6.65 2.97
CA ILE A 46 4.41 -5.56 3.45
C ILE A 46 4.20 -5.63 4.97
N ASP A 47 3.90 -6.82 5.49
CA ASP A 47 3.75 -7.00 6.95
C ASP A 47 5.07 -6.73 7.68
N LYS A 48 6.21 -7.19 7.15
CA LYS A 48 7.52 -6.93 7.75
C LYS A 48 7.85 -5.44 7.80
N VAL A 49 7.56 -4.71 6.72
CA VAL A 49 7.75 -3.26 6.66
C VAL A 49 6.87 -2.58 7.69
N LEU A 50 5.57 -2.91 7.73
CA LEU A 50 4.64 -2.29 8.68
C LEU A 50 4.98 -2.60 10.15
N GLU A 51 5.47 -3.80 10.44
CA GLU A 51 5.95 -4.17 11.78
C GLU A 51 7.24 -3.42 12.16
N CYS A 52 8.22 -3.36 11.25
CA CYS A 52 9.48 -2.67 11.45
C CYS A 52 9.29 -1.18 11.77
N TYR A 53 8.32 -0.54 11.12
CA TYR A 53 8.00 0.88 11.28
C TYR A 53 6.74 1.14 12.10
N SER A 54 6.37 0.22 13.00
CA SER A 54 5.15 0.36 13.83
C SER A 54 5.23 1.43 14.92
N GLU A 55 6.44 1.84 15.32
CA GLU A 55 6.68 2.80 16.41
C GLU A 55 7.26 4.16 15.94
N ILE A 56 7.02 4.55 14.68
CA ILE A 56 7.50 5.84 14.15
C ILE A 56 6.58 7.01 14.49
N LYS A 57 7.09 8.24 14.34
CA LYS A 57 6.31 9.47 14.56
C LYS A 57 5.19 9.57 13.52
N VAL A 58 4.07 10.20 13.89
CA VAL A 58 2.87 10.35 13.03
C VAL A 58 3.21 10.94 11.66
N HIS A 59 4.06 11.98 11.60
CA HIS A 59 4.46 12.58 10.32
C HIS A 59 5.21 11.59 9.41
N ASP A 60 6.13 10.82 9.98
CA ASP A 60 6.90 9.80 9.25
C ASP A 60 5.98 8.65 8.79
N MET A 61 4.89 8.41 9.54
CA MET A 61 3.89 7.41 9.21
C MET A 61 3.03 7.79 7.99
N GLU A 62 2.66 9.06 7.83
CA GLU A 62 1.98 9.55 6.62
C GLU A 62 2.86 9.38 5.37
N ILE A 63 4.16 9.67 5.51
CA ILE A 63 5.14 9.50 4.43
C ILE A 63 5.25 8.02 4.06
N LEU A 64 5.38 7.13 5.06
CA LEU A 64 5.41 5.68 4.85
C LEU A 64 4.13 5.17 4.19
N GLU A 65 2.95 5.65 4.61
CA GLU A 65 1.66 5.28 4.02
C GLU A 65 1.62 5.61 2.53
N ALA A 66 2.07 6.80 2.14
CA ALA A 66 2.09 7.21 0.74
C ALA A 66 3.08 6.38 -0.09
N TRP A 67 4.27 6.07 0.43
CA TRP A 67 5.22 5.19 -0.26
C TRP A 67 4.69 3.76 -0.44
N LEU A 68 4.13 3.17 0.62
CA LEU A 68 3.52 1.85 0.58
C LEU A 68 2.33 1.81 -0.36
N THR A 69 1.51 2.86 -0.39
CA THR A 69 0.37 3.00 -1.31
C THR A 69 0.84 2.91 -2.76
N ALA A 70 1.89 3.65 -3.12
CA ALA A 70 2.48 3.58 -4.45
C ALA A 70 3.02 2.18 -4.75
N TYR A 71 3.79 1.59 -3.83
CA TYR A 71 4.42 0.29 -4.04
C TYR A 71 3.40 -0.85 -4.21
N ILE A 72 2.43 -0.94 -3.29
CA ILE A 72 1.35 -1.93 -3.38
C ILE A 72 0.58 -1.74 -4.69
N GLY A 73 0.25 -0.48 -5.01
CA GLY A 73 -0.54 -0.18 -6.18
C GLY A 73 0.16 -0.60 -7.48
N GLU A 74 1.38 -0.14 -7.69
CA GLU A 74 2.17 -0.48 -8.88
C GLU A 74 2.42 -1.98 -9.00
N SER A 75 2.68 -2.67 -7.89
CA SER A 75 2.85 -4.13 -7.89
C SER A 75 1.59 -4.85 -8.39
N LEU A 76 0.41 -4.42 -7.95
CA LEU A 76 -0.86 -4.99 -8.40
C LEU A 76 -1.15 -4.66 -9.87
N LEU A 77 -0.84 -3.44 -10.33
CA LEU A 77 -0.98 -3.06 -11.74
C LEU A 77 -0.04 -3.86 -12.64
N ILE A 78 1.17 -4.17 -12.20
CA ILE A 78 2.09 -5.04 -12.93
C ILE A 78 1.54 -6.47 -13.03
N CYS A 79 0.96 -6.98 -11.93
CA CYS A 79 0.47 -8.35 -11.86
C CYS A 79 -0.85 -8.57 -12.60
N PHE A 80 -1.75 -7.59 -12.61
CA PHE A 80 -3.13 -7.75 -13.10
C PHE A 80 -3.53 -6.76 -14.20
N GLY A 81 -2.64 -5.84 -14.57
CA GLY A 81 -2.97 -4.72 -15.45
C GLY A 81 -3.80 -3.64 -14.76
N GLY A 82 -4.26 -2.66 -15.54
CA GLY A 82 -5.10 -1.57 -15.06
C GLY A 82 -4.42 -0.20 -15.14
N ARG A 83 -4.93 0.75 -14.36
CA ARG A 83 -4.39 2.12 -14.31
C ARG A 83 -4.72 2.83 -13.00
N TRP A 84 -3.90 3.82 -12.66
CA TRP A 84 -4.22 4.81 -11.66
C TRP A 84 -5.28 5.80 -12.15
N ILE A 85 -6.11 6.27 -11.21
CA ILE A 85 -7.06 7.35 -11.37
C ILE A 85 -6.85 8.35 -10.23
N GLY A 86 -7.07 9.63 -10.55
CA GLY A 86 -6.83 10.73 -9.63
C GLY A 86 -5.37 11.17 -9.67
N ASN A 87 -5.02 12.07 -8.75
CA ASN A 87 -3.71 12.69 -8.74
C ASN A 87 -2.92 12.22 -7.52
N PHE A 88 -1.92 11.38 -7.74
CA PHE A 88 -0.96 11.01 -6.71
C PHE A 88 0.17 12.04 -6.69
N TYR A 89 0.25 12.85 -5.63
CA TYR A 89 1.27 13.91 -5.53
C TYR A 89 2.47 13.51 -4.67
N GLY A 90 2.70 12.20 -4.50
CA GLY A 90 3.85 11.72 -3.77
C GLY A 90 3.79 11.94 -2.24
N PRO A 91 4.76 11.36 -1.52
CA PRO A 91 4.72 11.24 -0.06
C PRO A 91 5.14 12.49 0.71
N LEU A 92 5.75 13.48 0.04
CA LEU A 92 6.24 14.71 0.68
C LEU A 92 5.50 15.98 0.25
N CYS A 93 4.48 15.86 -0.60
CA CYS A 93 3.69 17.02 -1.03
C CYS A 93 2.72 17.43 0.08
N LYS A 94 3.07 18.52 0.79
CA LYS A 94 2.34 19.05 1.94
C LYS A 94 0.95 19.63 1.63
N THR A 95 0.52 19.67 0.36
CA THR A 95 -0.86 20.05 0.00
C THR A 95 -1.82 18.86 0.18
N GLY A 96 -1.79 18.30 1.38
CA GLY A 96 -2.89 17.83 2.24
C GLY A 96 -4.00 16.88 1.77
N VAL A 97 -4.22 16.59 0.49
CA VAL A 97 -5.52 15.96 0.11
C VAL A 97 -5.42 14.83 -0.91
N ASN A 98 -4.33 14.68 -1.65
CA ASN A 98 -4.49 14.07 -2.97
C ASN A 98 -4.19 12.56 -3.08
N PHE A 99 -3.33 11.93 -2.26
CA PHE A 99 -3.15 10.48 -2.36
C PHE A 99 -4.35 9.67 -1.82
N TYR A 100 -5.06 10.18 -0.81
CA TYR A 100 -6.33 9.61 -0.34
C TYR A 100 -7.44 9.65 -1.40
N THR A 101 -7.28 10.49 -2.44
CA THR A 101 -8.18 10.55 -3.59
C THR A 101 -7.70 9.73 -4.79
N SER A 102 -6.44 9.29 -4.77
CA SER A 102 -5.90 8.41 -5.81
C SER A 102 -6.31 6.97 -5.55
N TYR A 103 -6.68 6.28 -6.62
CA TYR A 103 -7.07 4.88 -6.58
C TYR A 103 -6.71 4.18 -7.87
N MET A 104 -6.82 2.86 -7.87
CA MET A 104 -6.58 2.05 -9.05
C MET A 104 -7.87 1.46 -9.58
N ILE A 105 -7.92 1.32 -10.88
CA ILE A 105 -8.91 0.50 -11.57
C ILE A 105 -8.17 -0.67 -12.20
N ILE A 106 -8.50 -1.88 -11.76
CA ILE A 106 -8.05 -3.14 -12.34
C ILE A 106 -9.30 -3.85 -12.84
N ASN A 107 -9.43 -4.02 -14.16
CA ASN A 107 -10.70 -4.36 -14.81
C ASN A 107 -11.79 -3.34 -14.42
N ASP A 108 -12.94 -3.78 -13.91
CA ASP A 108 -13.99 -2.90 -13.37
C ASP A 108 -13.92 -2.74 -11.84
N PHE A 109 -12.88 -3.29 -11.20
CA PHE A 109 -12.71 -3.20 -9.76
C PHE A 109 -11.93 -1.94 -9.36
N ARG A 110 -12.52 -1.14 -8.48
CA ARG A 110 -11.86 0.00 -7.85
C ARG A 110 -11.15 -0.44 -6.56
N PHE A 111 -9.86 -0.10 -6.45
CA PHE A 111 -9.06 -0.41 -5.28
C PHE A 111 -8.28 0.81 -4.76
N ASN A 112 -8.29 1.00 -3.44
CA ASN A 112 -7.58 2.07 -2.74
C ASN A 112 -6.52 1.43 -1.81
N PRO A 113 -5.23 1.36 -2.18
CA PRO A 113 -4.22 0.67 -1.36
C PRO A 113 -4.00 1.27 0.03
N ASN A 114 -4.14 2.60 0.15
CA ASN A 114 -4.01 3.32 1.42
C ASN A 114 -4.98 2.80 2.50
N HIS A 115 -6.19 2.38 2.10
CA HIS A 115 -7.19 1.85 3.03
C HIS A 115 -6.70 0.65 3.84
N PHE A 116 -5.89 -0.25 3.28
CA PHE A 116 -5.31 -1.32 4.08
C PHE A 116 -4.31 -0.76 5.10
N ILE A 117 -3.42 0.11 4.62
CA ILE A 117 -2.30 0.64 5.40
C ILE A 117 -2.80 1.45 6.60
N SER A 118 -3.70 2.41 6.39
CA SER A 118 -4.20 3.24 7.49
C SER A 118 -4.95 2.40 8.53
N TYR A 119 -5.64 1.33 8.13
CA TYR A 119 -6.33 0.46 9.09
C TYR A 119 -5.37 -0.43 9.86
N TYR A 120 -4.37 -1.02 9.18
CA TYR A 120 -3.33 -1.78 9.84
C TYR A 120 -2.59 -0.92 10.87
N GLN A 121 -2.31 0.34 10.55
CA GLN A 121 -1.67 1.29 11.46
C GLN A 121 -2.56 1.61 12.68
N ASN A 122 -3.86 1.83 12.48
CA ASN A 122 -4.78 2.21 13.56
C ASN A 122 -5.16 1.04 14.49
N ASN A 123 -5.28 -0.18 13.96
CA ASN A 123 -5.84 -1.32 14.69
C ASN A 123 -4.81 -2.44 14.96
N GLY A 124 -3.67 -2.39 14.28
CA GLY A 124 -2.61 -3.40 14.36
C GLY A 124 -2.98 -4.75 13.70
N LYS A 125 -1.94 -5.57 13.51
CA LYS A 125 -2.02 -6.88 12.86
C LYS A 125 -3.08 -7.82 13.46
N LYS A 126 -3.22 -7.81 14.79
CA LYS A 126 -4.17 -8.70 15.49
C LYS A 126 -5.62 -8.46 15.10
N SER A 127 -5.96 -7.23 14.71
CA SER A 127 -7.32 -6.86 14.32
C SER A 127 -7.55 -6.98 12.81
N GLU A 128 -6.57 -6.57 12.01
CA GLU A 128 -6.73 -6.51 10.55
C GLU A 128 -6.29 -7.76 9.79
N GLY A 129 -5.45 -8.60 10.39
CA GLY A 129 -4.80 -9.74 9.73
C GLY A 129 -3.52 -9.33 8.98
N THR A 130 -2.97 -10.28 8.22
CA THR A 130 -1.80 -10.06 7.35
C THR A 130 -2.20 -9.41 6.02
N PHE A 131 -1.24 -8.83 5.30
CA PHE A 131 -1.50 -8.42 3.91
C PHE A 131 -1.84 -9.63 3.01
N TYR A 132 -1.28 -10.81 3.31
CA TYR A 132 -1.70 -12.06 2.67
C TYR A 132 -3.20 -12.33 2.87
N ASP A 133 -3.71 -12.18 4.09
CA ASP A 133 -5.14 -12.36 4.37
C ASP A 133 -5.99 -11.34 3.61
N TYR A 134 -5.51 -10.11 3.51
CA TYR A 134 -6.14 -9.07 2.70
C TYR A 134 -6.24 -9.47 1.21
N LEU A 135 -5.18 -10.05 0.66
CA LEU A 135 -5.14 -10.50 -0.74
C LEU A 135 -6.09 -11.67 -1.02
N TYR A 136 -6.20 -12.64 -0.09
CA TYR A 136 -6.83 -13.93 -0.39
C TYR A 136 -8.08 -14.25 0.42
N THR A 137 -8.11 -13.95 1.72
CA THR A 137 -9.02 -14.62 2.66
C THR A 137 -10.10 -13.72 3.25
N ARG A 138 -10.03 -12.39 3.07
CA ARG A 138 -10.90 -11.39 3.75
C ARG A 138 -12.41 -11.59 3.49
N ASN A 139 -12.99 -12.59 4.15
CA ASN A 139 -14.42 -12.89 4.17
C ASN A 139 -15.07 -12.32 5.45
N GLU A 140 -14.34 -12.17 6.56
CA GLU A 140 -14.92 -11.84 7.87
C GLU A 140 -13.94 -11.12 8.82
N SER A 141 -13.17 -10.11 8.36
CA SER A 141 -12.41 -9.28 9.31
C SER A 141 -13.40 -8.57 10.26
N ILE A 142 -13.17 -8.65 11.57
CA ILE A 142 -14.01 -8.06 12.62
C ILE A 142 -14.02 -6.52 12.56
N GLY A 143 -13.09 -5.92 11.79
CA GLY A 143 -12.98 -4.49 11.54
C GLY A 143 -14.02 -3.90 10.55
N ILE A 144 -13.93 -2.58 10.36
CA ILE A 144 -14.93 -1.71 9.68
C ILE A 144 -15.12 -2.03 8.19
N PHE A 145 -14.23 -2.82 7.58
CA PHE A 145 -14.40 -3.34 6.22
C PHE A 145 -15.19 -4.65 6.20
N ARG A 146 -16.42 -4.62 6.72
CA ARG A 146 -17.45 -5.54 6.26
C ARG A 146 -17.75 -5.22 4.79
N ASP A 147 -16.84 -5.62 3.90
CA ASP A 147 -17.09 -5.55 2.47
C ASP A 147 -18.27 -6.47 2.18
N PHE A 148 -19.37 -5.85 1.73
CA PHE A 148 -20.68 -6.44 1.43
C PHE A 148 -20.66 -7.64 0.45
N LEU A 149 -19.49 -8.04 -0.05
CA LEU A 149 -19.31 -9.07 -1.10
C LEU A 149 -18.39 -10.24 -0.69
N GLY A 150 -17.71 -10.18 0.46
CA GLY A 150 -16.73 -11.20 0.86
C GLY A 150 -15.56 -11.37 -0.12
N GLY A 151 -14.56 -12.16 0.27
CA GLY A 151 -13.40 -12.55 -0.52
C GLY A 151 -12.23 -11.57 -0.47
N GLY A 152 -11.01 -12.12 -0.55
CA GLY A 152 -9.79 -11.33 -0.68
C GLY A 152 -9.72 -10.52 -1.98
N LEU A 153 -8.83 -9.52 -2.00
CA LEU A 153 -8.64 -8.60 -3.12
C LEU A 153 -8.51 -9.30 -4.48
N ILE A 154 -7.74 -10.39 -4.56
CA ILE A 154 -7.47 -11.09 -5.83
C ILE A 154 -8.75 -11.72 -6.38
N LYS A 155 -9.60 -12.28 -5.52
CA LYS A 155 -10.90 -12.83 -5.94
C LYS A 155 -11.78 -11.74 -6.52
N LYS A 156 -11.77 -10.54 -5.93
CA LYS A 156 -12.55 -9.39 -6.42
C LYS A 156 -12.05 -8.92 -7.78
N ILE A 157 -10.73 -8.79 -7.95
CA ILE A 157 -10.09 -8.43 -9.24
C ILE A 157 -10.48 -9.42 -10.34
N ASN A 158 -10.40 -10.73 -10.06
CA ASN A 158 -10.68 -11.77 -11.04
C ASN A 158 -12.18 -11.94 -11.36
N ASN A 159 -13.07 -11.68 -10.40
CA ASN A 159 -14.51 -11.74 -10.62
C ASN A 159 -15.06 -10.53 -11.40
N SER A 160 -14.27 -9.47 -11.56
CA SER A 160 -14.62 -8.29 -12.37
C SER A 160 -14.29 -8.46 -13.85
N ILE A 161 -13.97 -9.68 -14.31
CA ILE A 161 -13.87 -10.03 -15.73
C ILE A 161 -15.26 -10.53 -16.16
N GLN A 162 -16.06 -9.67 -16.79
CA GLN A 162 -17.31 -10.04 -17.47
C GLN A 162 -17.11 -10.04 -18.99
#